data_AF-A0A947ZSX8-F1
#
_entry.id   AF-A0A947ZSX8-F1
#
_cell.length_a   1.000
_cell.length_b   1.000
_cell.length_c   1.000
_cell.angle_alpha   90.00
_cell.angle_beta   90.00
_cell.angle_gamma   90.00
#
_symmetry.space_group_name_H-M   'P 1'
#
loop_
_entity.id
_entity.type
_entity.pdbx_description
1 polymer ?
#
loop_
_entity_poly.entity_id
_entity_poly.type
_entity_poly.pdbx_seq_one_letter_code
_entity_poly.pdbx_strand_id
1 'polypeptide(L)'
;MIKFLRQKRKFVKQGFTLVELLIVVAIIGILATVVLISLNDARTKARDVRRLADVRQVALALELYYNKVGSYISASNCVIINESSLGDLTPDIMSVLPNDPGVAGDYYYGAASNSQDYVVRAVMEGNAPEEGYPNDLYGCSCEAVTDYCLAP
;
A
#
# COMPACT_ATOMS: atom_id res chain seq x y z
N MET A 1 -57.74 61.13 0.05
CA MET A 1 -57.53 59.91 -0.76
C MET A 1 -56.39 59.11 -0.12
N ILE A 2 -56.66 57.82 0.16
CA ILE A 2 -55.73 56.72 0.52
C ILE A 2 -55.07 56.75 1.92
N LYS A 3 -55.58 55.90 2.82
CA LYS A 3 -54.87 55.43 4.04
C LYS A 3 -53.96 54.25 3.68
N PHE A 4 -52.66 54.39 3.91
CA PHE A 4 -51.66 53.33 3.74
C PHE A 4 -51.68 52.39 4.95
N LEU A 5 -52.17 51.16 4.81
CA LEU A 5 -52.07 50.12 5.84
C LEU A 5 -50.75 49.36 5.69
N ARG A 6 -49.80 49.63 6.60
CA ARG A 6 -48.50 48.95 6.69
C ARG A 6 -48.66 47.60 7.39
N GLN A 7 -48.74 46.52 6.62
CA GLN A 7 -48.86 45.16 7.12
C GLN A 7 -47.49 44.64 7.60
N LYS A 8 -47.29 44.56 8.93
CA LYS A 8 -46.11 43.91 9.53
C LYS A 8 -46.25 42.39 9.35
N ARG A 9 -45.52 41.79 8.40
CA ARG A 9 -45.40 40.33 8.29
C ARG A 9 -44.68 39.80 9.55
N LYS A 10 -45.37 39.01 10.38
CA LYS A 10 -44.73 38.22 11.45
C LYS A 10 -43.97 37.08 10.79
N PHE A 11 -42.64 37.07 10.91
CA PHE A 11 -41.84 35.89 10.59
C PHE A 11 -42.18 34.80 11.60
N VAL A 12 -42.91 33.78 11.18
CA VAL A 12 -43.12 32.57 11.97
C VAL A 12 -41.78 31.86 12.04
N LYS A 13 -41.18 31.78 13.23
CA LYS A 13 -39.99 30.95 13.44
C LYS A 13 -40.41 29.49 13.32
N GLN A 14 -40.06 28.86 12.21
CA GLN A 14 -40.20 27.41 12.03
C GLN A 14 -39.10 26.74 12.86
N GLY A 15 -39.49 25.95 13.85
CA GLY A 15 -38.57 25.10 14.62
C GLY A 15 -38.50 23.72 13.99
N PHE A 16 -37.32 23.08 14.08
CA PHE A 16 -37.15 21.69 13.68
C PHE A 16 -37.99 20.77 14.56
N THR A 17 -38.63 19.77 13.96
CA THR A 17 -39.30 18.71 14.70
C THR A 17 -38.28 17.69 15.20
N LEU A 18 -38.57 17.04 16.34
CA LEU A 18 -37.73 15.94 16.85
C LEU A 18 -37.63 14.78 15.83
N VAL A 19 -38.70 14.57 15.06
CA VAL A 19 -38.76 13.52 14.03
C VAL A 19 -37.83 13.84 12.86
N GLU A 20 -37.75 15.10 12.42
CA GLU A 20 -36.80 15.50 11.37
C GLU A 20 -35.35 15.26 11.80
N LEU A 21 -34.99 15.62 13.04
CA LEU A 21 -33.63 15.39 13.52
C LEU A 21 -33.31 13.89 13.65
N LEU A 22 -34.28 13.09 14.10
CA LEU A 22 -34.12 11.64 14.25
C LEU A 22 -33.87 10.95 12.90
N ILE A 23 -34.60 11.35 11.86
CA ILE A 23 -34.41 10.78 10.52
C ILE A 23 -33.02 11.16 9.96
N VAL A 24 -32.54 12.38 10.21
CA VAL A 24 -31.23 12.83 9.73
C VAL A 24 -30.09 11.99 10.32
N VAL A 25 -30.07 11.78 11.65
CA VAL A 25 -29.01 10.97 12.27
C VAL A 25 -29.09 9.51 11.85
N ALA A 26 -30.30 9.00 11.59
CA ALA A 26 -30.49 7.66 11.04
C ALA A 26 -29.86 7.52 9.65
N ILE A 27 -30.09 8.50 8.74
CA ILE A 27 -29.50 8.48 7.39
C ILE A 27 -27.97 8.64 7.45
N ILE A 28 -27.45 9.55 8.28
CA ILE A 28 -26.00 9.72 8.46
C ILE A 28 -25.37 8.42 8.95
N GLY A 29 -26.01 7.72 9.89
CA GLY A 29 -25.54 6.42 10.38
C GLY A 29 -25.41 5.38 9.28
N ILE A 30 -26.39 5.29 8.38
CA ILE A 30 -26.38 4.36 7.24
C ILE A 30 -25.28 4.73 6.24
N LEU A 31 -25.12 6.02 5.92
CA LEU A 31 -24.10 6.45 4.96
C LEU A 31 -22.68 6.26 5.53
N ALA A 32 -22.48 6.50 6.83
CA ALA A 32 -21.19 6.37 7.48
C ALA A 32 -20.65 4.92 7.42
N THR A 33 -21.50 3.90 7.60
CA THR A 33 -21.05 2.50 7.56
C THR A 33 -20.57 2.08 6.18
N VAL A 34 -21.26 2.49 5.12
CA VAL A 34 -20.86 2.20 3.72
C VAL A 34 -19.50 2.84 3.40
N VAL A 35 -19.31 4.10 3.82
CA VAL A 35 -18.04 4.81 3.61
C VAL A 35 -16.87 4.10 4.30
N LEU A 36 -17.06 3.64 5.54
CA LEU A 36 -15.99 2.96 6.29
C LEU A 36 -15.51 1.67 5.61
N ILE A 37 -16.42 0.86 5.06
CA ILE A 37 -16.05 -0.36 4.34
C ILE A 37 -15.22 0.00 3.10
N SER A 38 -15.70 0.96 2.29
CA SER A 38 -14.99 1.38 1.08
C SER A 38 -13.59 1.96 1.34
N LEU A 39 -13.41 2.63 2.48
CA LEU A 39 -12.14 3.24 2.86
C LEU A 39 -11.09 2.19 3.25
N ASN A 40 -11.50 1.09 3.90
CA ASN A 40 -10.57 0.02 4.25
C ASN A 40 -10.01 -0.65 2.99
N ASP A 41 -10.86 -0.99 2.02
CA ASP A 41 -10.44 -1.57 0.75
C ASP A 41 -9.50 -0.64 -0.03
N ALA A 42 -9.81 0.67 -0.05
CA ALA A 42 -8.96 1.67 -0.71
C ALA A 42 -7.57 1.77 -0.05
N ARG A 43 -7.49 1.67 1.28
CA ARG A 43 -6.23 1.70 2.03
C ARG A 43 -5.38 0.46 1.75
N THR A 44 -6.00 -0.72 1.70
CA THR A 44 -5.33 -1.98 1.33
C THR A 44 -4.72 -1.89 -0.06
N LYS A 45 -5.51 -1.47 -1.06
CA LYS A 45 -5.01 -1.28 -2.44
C LYS A 45 -3.88 -0.25 -2.52
N ALA A 46 -3.97 0.85 -1.78
CA ALA A 46 -2.91 1.86 -1.75
C ALA A 46 -1.60 1.32 -1.17
N ARG A 47 -1.66 0.48 -0.13
CA ARG A 47 -0.48 -0.20 0.42
C ARG A 47 0.12 -1.19 -0.57
N ASP A 48 -0.70 -1.96 -1.27
CA ASP A 48 -0.24 -2.90 -2.30
C ASP A 48 0.45 -2.17 -3.48
N VAL A 49 -0.11 -1.06 -3.95
CA VAL A 49 0.54 -0.21 -4.98
C VAL A 49 1.90 0.30 -4.49
N ARG A 50 2.00 0.66 -3.20
CA ARG A 50 3.25 1.09 -2.59
C ARG A 50 4.28 -0.05 -2.55
N ARG A 51 3.88 -1.25 -2.09
CA ARG A 51 4.73 -2.47 -2.09
C ARG A 51 5.31 -2.77 -3.47
N LEU A 52 4.48 -2.69 -4.50
CA LEU A 52 4.90 -2.92 -5.88
C LEU A 52 5.98 -1.92 -6.33
N ALA A 53 5.80 -0.64 -6.00
CA ALA A 53 6.79 0.39 -6.31
C ALA A 53 8.10 0.18 -5.54
N ASP A 54 8.01 -0.18 -4.26
CA ASP A 54 9.16 -0.41 -3.39
C ASP A 54 9.98 -1.63 -3.85
N VAL A 55 9.34 -2.76 -4.22
CA VAL A 55 10.04 -3.94 -4.79
C VAL A 55 10.76 -3.59 -6.10
N ARG A 56 10.11 -2.84 -7.00
CA ARG A 56 10.72 -2.40 -8.26
C ARG A 56 11.89 -1.44 -8.01
N GLN A 57 11.80 -0.58 -7.01
CA GLN A 57 12.90 0.31 -6.62
C GLN A 57 14.10 -0.48 -6.11
N VAL A 58 13.88 -1.52 -5.31
CA VAL A 58 14.97 -2.41 -4.84
C VAL A 58 15.59 -3.18 -6.01
N ALA A 59 14.78 -3.74 -6.92
CA ALA A 59 15.30 -4.42 -8.10
C ALA A 59 16.19 -3.50 -8.95
N LEU A 60 15.75 -2.27 -9.23
CA LEU A 60 16.59 -1.28 -9.92
C LEU A 60 17.90 -0.99 -9.17
N ALA A 61 17.86 -0.89 -7.84
CA ALA A 61 19.07 -0.69 -7.05
C ALA A 61 20.02 -1.90 -7.12
N LEU A 62 19.49 -3.13 -7.15
CA LEU A 62 20.27 -4.35 -7.33
C LEU A 62 20.93 -4.40 -8.71
N GLU A 63 20.24 -4.00 -9.77
CA GLU A 63 20.83 -3.87 -11.12
C GLU A 63 21.98 -2.87 -11.13
N LEU A 64 21.81 -1.71 -10.49
CA LEU A 64 22.87 -0.71 -10.37
C LEU A 64 24.06 -1.24 -9.56
N TYR A 65 23.81 -2.01 -8.51
CA TYR A 65 24.84 -2.67 -7.71
C TYR A 65 25.62 -3.70 -8.55
N TYR A 66 24.93 -4.52 -9.33
CA TYR A 66 25.54 -5.47 -10.25
C TYR A 66 26.46 -4.78 -11.25
N ASN A 67 26.01 -3.67 -11.85
CA ASN A 67 26.83 -2.88 -12.78
C ASN A 67 28.10 -2.32 -12.13
N LYS A 68 28.10 -2.11 -10.80
CA LYS A 68 29.24 -1.58 -10.05
C LYS A 68 30.20 -2.66 -9.57
N VAL A 69 29.69 -3.79 -9.10
CA VAL A 69 30.47 -4.85 -8.41
C VAL A 69 30.68 -6.09 -9.28
N GLY A 70 29.82 -6.33 -10.26
CA GLY A 70 29.84 -7.50 -11.15
C GLY A 70 29.13 -8.74 -10.58
N SER A 71 28.44 -8.60 -9.44
CA SER A 71 27.63 -9.64 -8.81
C SER A 71 26.55 -9.02 -7.92
N TYR A 72 25.47 -9.75 -7.68
CA TYR A 72 24.47 -9.36 -6.68
C TYR A 72 24.99 -9.62 -5.26
N ILE A 73 24.28 -9.07 -4.26
CA ILE A 73 24.60 -9.27 -2.86
C ILE A 73 24.28 -10.72 -2.50
N SER A 74 25.24 -11.46 -1.94
CA SER A 74 25.01 -12.86 -1.59
C SER A 74 24.00 -12.99 -0.45
N ALA A 75 23.02 -13.88 -0.59
CA ALA A 75 22.08 -14.24 0.46
C ALA A 75 22.07 -15.76 0.68
N SER A 76 22.08 -16.20 1.94
CA SER A 76 22.15 -17.62 2.29
C SER A 76 20.84 -18.37 1.99
N ASN A 77 19.71 -17.65 1.93
CA ASN A 77 18.32 -18.08 1.65
C ASN A 77 17.47 -16.81 1.44
N CYS A 78 16.14 -16.93 1.41
CA CYS A 78 15.23 -15.79 1.52
C CYS A 78 15.38 -15.08 2.87
N VAL A 79 15.84 -13.84 2.84
CA VAL A 79 16.08 -13.01 4.03
C VAL A 79 15.24 -11.75 3.98
N ILE A 80 14.92 -11.18 5.14
CA ILE A 80 14.24 -9.89 5.23
C ILE A 80 15.18 -8.79 4.70
N ILE A 81 14.64 -7.85 3.94
CA ILE A 81 15.35 -6.67 3.46
C ILE A 81 15.53 -5.69 4.60
N ASN A 82 16.79 -5.47 5.00
CA ASN A 82 17.21 -4.48 5.97
C ASN A 82 18.71 -4.19 5.77
N GLU A 83 19.28 -3.31 6.58
CA GLU A 83 20.69 -2.92 6.48
C GLU A 83 21.68 -4.09 6.68
N SER A 84 21.24 -5.21 7.29
CA SER A 84 22.09 -6.40 7.47
C SER A 84 22.14 -7.30 6.23
N SER A 85 21.14 -7.21 5.34
CA SER A 85 21.03 -8.04 4.14
C SER A 85 21.31 -7.24 2.86
N LEU A 86 20.97 -5.94 2.81
CA LEU A 86 21.17 -5.06 1.66
C LEU A 86 21.76 -3.70 2.04
N GLY A 87 22.48 -3.60 3.16
CA GLY A 87 23.15 -2.36 3.57
C GLY A 87 24.19 -1.84 2.57
N ASP A 88 24.70 -2.69 1.68
CA ASP A 88 25.62 -2.26 0.61
C ASP A 88 24.95 -1.39 -0.47
N LEU A 89 23.61 -1.38 -0.54
CA LEU A 89 22.86 -0.49 -1.43
C LEU A 89 22.77 0.95 -0.89
N THR A 90 22.86 1.12 0.44
CA THR A 90 22.72 2.40 1.11
C THR A 90 24.09 2.96 1.53
N PRO A 91 24.31 4.30 1.52
CA PRO A 91 23.45 5.33 0.97
C PRO A 91 23.72 5.65 -0.53
N ASP A 92 24.69 4.98 -1.16
CA ASP A 92 25.25 5.38 -2.46
C ASP A 92 24.31 5.06 -3.65
N ILE A 93 23.65 3.90 -3.63
CA ILE A 93 22.76 3.46 -4.72
C ILE A 93 21.31 3.85 -4.43
N MET A 94 20.89 3.74 -3.18
CA MET A 94 19.59 4.21 -2.71
C MET A 94 19.71 4.92 -1.37
N SER A 95 18.87 5.93 -1.13
CA SER A 95 18.96 6.77 0.07
C SER A 95 18.53 6.04 1.35
N VAL A 96 17.60 5.10 1.25
CA VAL A 96 17.07 4.31 2.37
C VAL A 96 16.39 3.06 1.82
N LEU A 97 16.54 1.92 2.51
CA LEU A 97 15.79 0.71 2.19
C LEU A 97 14.29 0.91 2.49
N PRO A 98 13.38 0.50 1.59
CA PRO A 98 11.95 0.63 1.84
C PRO A 98 11.52 -0.29 2.98
N ASN A 99 10.54 0.18 3.75
CA ASN A 99 9.87 -0.60 4.79
C ASN A 99 8.41 -0.78 4.39
N ASP A 100 7.85 -1.96 4.65
CA ASP A 100 6.44 -2.22 4.34
C ASP A 100 5.51 -1.25 5.06
N PRO A 101 4.48 -0.71 4.39
CA PRO A 101 3.51 0.18 5.00
C PRO A 101 2.43 -0.55 5.85
N GLY A 102 2.45 -1.87 5.90
CA GLY A 102 1.48 -2.72 6.59
C GLY A 102 1.93 -3.20 7.97
N VAL A 103 1.08 -4.01 8.62
CA VAL A 103 1.26 -4.43 10.02
C VAL A 103 2.10 -5.70 10.17
N ALA A 104 2.39 -6.41 9.07
CA ALA A 104 3.08 -7.70 9.12
C ALA A 104 3.84 -8.11 7.84
N GLY A 105 3.93 -7.25 6.82
CA GLY A 105 4.71 -7.57 5.63
C GLY A 105 6.15 -7.13 5.86
N ASP A 106 7.12 -8.00 5.70
CA ASP A 106 8.49 -7.57 5.41
C ASP A 106 8.71 -7.75 3.90
N TYR A 107 9.62 -6.96 3.32
CA TYR A 107 10.15 -7.30 2.00
C TYR A 107 11.23 -8.37 2.17
N TYR A 108 11.33 -9.26 1.20
CA TYR A 108 12.32 -10.34 1.22
C TYR A 108 13.22 -10.31 -0.01
N TYR A 109 14.43 -10.80 0.18
CA TYR A 109 15.45 -10.91 -0.83
C TYR A 109 16.06 -12.32 -0.80
N GLY A 110 16.26 -12.90 -1.97
CA GLY A 110 17.03 -14.12 -2.17
C GLY A 110 18.02 -13.93 -3.31
N ALA A 111 19.15 -14.62 -3.25
CA ALA A 111 20.16 -14.60 -4.29
C ALA A 111 20.54 -16.02 -4.69
N ALA A 112 20.86 -16.22 -5.97
CA ALA A 112 21.44 -17.47 -6.42
C ALA A 112 22.80 -17.70 -5.75
N SER A 113 23.19 -18.97 -5.60
CA SER A 113 24.47 -19.35 -4.97
C SER A 113 25.69 -18.83 -5.73
N ASN A 114 25.56 -18.56 -7.03
CA ASN A 114 26.59 -17.94 -7.87
C ASN A 114 26.57 -16.40 -7.81
N SER A 115 25.62 -15.79 -7.08
CA SER A 115 25.38 -14.34 -7.00
C SER A 115 25.15 -13.67 -8.37
N GLN A 116 24.63 -14.43 -9.35
CA GLN A 116 24.34 -13.93 -10.70
C GLN A 116 22.85 -13.72 -10.97
N ASP A 117 21.98 -14.19 -10.08
CA ASP A 117 20.54 -13.94 -10.14
C ASP A 117 20.03 -13.61 -8.74
N TYR A 118 18.85 -13.01 -8.68
CA TYR A 118 18.17 -12.69 -7.42
C TYR A 118 16.66 -12.79 -7.54
N VAL A 119 16.00 -12.72 -6.39
CA VAL A 119 14.56 -12.49 -6.29
C VAL A 119 14.28 -11.49 -5.18
N VAL A 120 13.39 -10.55 -5.44
CA VAL A 120 12.80 -9.65 -4.45
C VAL A 120 11.33 -10.02 -4.31
N ARG A 121 10.88 -10.27 -3.09
CA ARG A 121 9.50 -10.67 -2.80
C ARG A 121 8.82 -9.68 -1.87
N ALA A 122 7.57 -9.38 -2.17
CA ALA A 122 6.63 -8.76 -1.25
C ALA A 122 5.38 -9.63 -1.08
N VAL A 123 4.84 -9.64 0.14
CA VAL A 123 3.54 -10.26 0.42
C VAL A 123 2.47 -9.16 0.36
N MET A 124 1.55 -9.30 -0.60
CA MET A 124 0.45 -8.37 -0.83
C MET A 124 -0.72 -8.68 0.11
N GLU A 125 -1.53 -7.67 0.42
CA GLU A 125 -2.76 -7.89 1.20
C GLU A 125 -3.93 -8.33 0.30
N GLY A 126 -3.97 -7.86 -0.94
CA GLY A 126 -4.80 -8.41 -2.01
C GLY A 126 -4.06 -9.43 -2.87
N ASN A 127 -4.68 -9.82 -3.98
CA ASN A 127 -4.02 -10.65 -4.99
C ASN A 127 -2.87 -9.87 -5.63
N ALA A 128 -1.71 -10.51 -5.73
CA ALA A 128 -0.59 -9.98 -6.49
C ALA A 128 -0.99 -9.89 -7.98
N PRO A 129 -0.49 -8.87 -8.71
CA PRO A 129 -0.59 -8.87 -10.17
C PRO A 129 0.13 -10.10 -10.74
N GLU A 130 -0.37 -10.68 -11.84
CA GLU A 130 0.17 -11.88 -12.53
C GLU A 130 1.54 -11.64 -13.20
N GLU A 131 2.49 -11.01 -12.52
CA GLU A 131 3.90 -10.95 -12.91
C GLU A 131 4.77 -11.91 -12.06
N GLY A 132 4.15 -12.75 -11.22
CA GLY A 132 4.84 -13.65 -10.29
C GLY A 132 5.32 -14.96 -10.91
N TYR A 133 6.58 -15.31 -10.67
CA TYR A 133 7.17 -16.60 -11.03
C TYR A 133 6.45 -17.75 -10.29
N PRO A 134 6.03 -18.83 -10.98
CA PRO A 134 5.15 -19.84 -10.40
C PRO A 134 5.83 -20.83 -9.44
N ASN A 135 7.07 -20.58 -9.03
CA ASN A 135 7.87 -21.51 -8.22
C ASN A 135 8.69 -20.77 -7.18
N ASP A 136 9.13 -21.48 -6.16
CA ASP A 136 10.12 -20.97 -5.19
C ASP A 136 11.45 -20.62 -5.89
N LEU A 137 11.95 -19.40 -5.66
CA LEU A 137 13.22 -18.91 -6.20
C LEU A 137 14.18 -18.61 -5.05
N TYR A 138 15.38 -19.22 -5.09
CA TYR A 138 16.47 -18.91 -4.16
C TYR A 138 16.06 -18.98 -2.66
N GLY A 139 15.13 -19.88 -2.34
CA GLY A 139 14.57 -20.07 -1.00
C GLY A 139 13.39 -19.15 -0.64
N CYS A 140 12.98 -18.25 -1.53
CA CYS A 140 11.78 -17.42 -1.37
C CYS A 140 10.56 -18.11 -1.98
N SER A 141 9.48 -18.22 -1.21
CA SER A 141 8.23 -18.79 -1.71
C SER A 141 7.46 -17.80 -2.59
N CYS A 142 7.14 -18.19 -3.82
CA CYS A 142 6.45 -17.33 -4.80
C CYS A 142 5.15 -17.94 -5.33
N GLU A 143 4.66 -18.98 -4.67
CA GLU A 143 3.50 -19.76 -5.14
C GLU A 143 2.15 -19.22 -4.66
N ALA A 144 2.14 -18.39 -3.59
CA ALA A 144 0.88 -17.86 -3.09
C ALA A 144 0.32 -16.78 -4.03
N VAL A 145 -1.00 -16.71 -4.13
CA VAL A 145 -1.70 -15.69 -4.95
C VAL A 145 -1.42 -14.26 -4.46
N THR A 146 -0.96 -14.11 -3.22
CA THR A 146 -0.56 -12.84 -2.60
C THR A 146 0.93 -12.54 -2.78
N ASP A 147 1.73 -13.48 -3.25
CA ASP A 147 3.18 -13.30 -3.39
C ASP A 147 3.49 -12.57 -4.71
N TYR A 148 4.08 -11.40 -4.58
CA TYR A 148 4.67 -10.69 -5.72
C TYR A 148 6.18 -10.90 -5.68
N CYS A 149 6.70 -11.65 -6.65
CA CYS A 149 8.12 -11.92 -6.81
C CYS A 149 8.64 -11.30 -8.09
N LEU A 150 9.75 -10.56 -7.97
CA LEU A 150 10.45 -9.93 -9.07
C LEU A 150 11.88 -10.49 -9.13
N ALA A 151 12.27 -11.00 -10.29
CA ALA A 151 13.60 -11.51 -10.60
C ALA A 151 14.07 -10.87 -11.92
N PRO A 152 15.39 -10.77 -12.17
CA PRO A 152 15.95 -10.11 -13.35
C PRO A 152 15.52 -10.76 -14.68
#